data_AF-A0A431PNQ2-F1
#
_entry.id   AF-A0A431PNQ2-F1
#
_cell.length_a   1.000
_cell.length_b   1.000
_cell.length_c   1.000
_cell.angle_alpha   90.00
_cell.angle_beta   90.00
_cell.angle_gamma   90.00
#
_symmetry.space_group_name_H-M   'P 1'
#
loop_
_entity.id
_entity.type
_entity.pdbx_description
1 polymer ?
#
loop_
_entity_poly.entity_id
_entity_poly.type
_entity_poly.pdbx_seq_one_letter_code
_entity_poly.pdbx_strand_id
1 'polypeptide(L)'
;MEFTHPLARGAKVWTAQLGNGETRRILVIVTNAALDPENKRYNSETIERLTAAAQDYLEDTREADGFLLANRLRDWENSRDR
;
A
#
# COMPACT_ATOMS: atom_id res chain seq x y z
N MET A 1 -5.76 -15.08 5.46
CA MET A 1 -6.99 -14.42 4.91
C MET A 1 -6.53 -13.51 3.79
N GLU A 2 -7.33 -13.12 2.80
CA GLU A 2 -6.84 -12.17 1.77
C GLU A 2 -7.31 -10.75 2.10
N PHE A 3 -6.38 -9.80 2.20
CA PHE A 3 -6.73 -8.39 2.41
C PHE A 3 -7.52 -7.85 1.22
N THR A 4 -8.71 -7.34 1.49
CA THR A 4 -9.58 -6.71 0.48
C THR A 4 -10.12 -5.40 1.03
N HIS A 5 -10.06 -4.33 0.22
CA HIS A 5 -10.59 -3.02 0.61
C HIS A 5 -11.14 -2.28 -0.63
N PRO A 6 -12.24 -1.52 -0.54
CA PRO A 6 -12.80 -0.79 -1.71
C PRO A 6 -11.82 0.19 -2.37
N LEU A 7 -10.88 0.74 -1.60
CA LEU A 7 -9.83 1.64 -2.09
C LEU A 7 -8.59 0.89 -2.59
N ALA A 8 -8.48 -0.41 -2.32
CA ALA A 8 -7.43 -1.25 -2.85
C ALA A 8 -7.86 -1.84 -4.19
N ARG A 9 -6.97 -1.78 -5.18
CA ARG A 9 -7.14 -2.48 -6.46
C ARG A 9 -6.63 -3.91 -6.42
N GLY A 10 -5.67 -4.17 -5.55
CA GLY A 10 -5.13 -5.49 -5.29
C GLY A 10 -4.20 -5.41 -4.10
N ALA A 11 -4.04 -6.52 -3.40
CA ALA A 11 -3.09 -6.61 -2.32
C ALA A 11 -2.43 -7.99 -2.31
N LYS A 12 -1.16 -8.04 -1.90
CA LYS A 12 -0.42 -9.29 -1.79
C LYS A 12 0.68 -9.17 -0.74
N VAL A 13 0.83 -10.21 0.07
CA VAL A 13 2.00 -10.34 0.94
C VAL A 13 3.21 -10.73 0.08
N TRP A 14 4.25 -9.93 0.17
CA TRP A 14 5.53 -10.14 -0.49
C TRP A 14 6.63 -10.29 0.54
N THR A 15 7.48 -11.31 0.38
CA THR A 15 8.66 -11.50 1.22
C THR A 15 9.83 -10.73 0.62
N ALA A 16 10.17 -9.60 1.24
CA ALA A 16 11.32 -8.79 0.88
C ALA A 16 12.58 -9.36 1.54
N GLN A 17 13.66 -9.48 0.77
CA GLN A 17 14.99 -9.70 1.33
C GLN A 17 15.67 -8.35 1.52
N LEU A 18 16.00 -8.03 2.77
CA LEU A 18 16.68 -6.80 3.14
C LEU A 18 18.19 -6.93 2.88
N GLY A 19 18.87 -5.80 2.67
CA GLY A 19 20.30 -5.77 2.35
C GLY A 19 21.22 -6.33 3.46
N ASN A 20 20.70 -6.50 4.68
CA ASN A 20 21.38 -7.14 5.81
C ASN A 20 21.17 -8.66 5.87
N GLY A 21 20.49 -9.26 4.87
CA GLY A 21 20.18 -10.69 4.81
C GLY A 21 18.90 -11.08 5.56
N GLU A 22 18.26 -10.17 6.30
CA GLU A 22 16.97 -10.44 6.93
C GLU A 22 15.86 -10.54 5.88
N THR A 23 14.83 -11.32 6.18
CA THR A 23 13.61 -11.35 5.37
C THR A 23 12.47 -10.69 6.16
N ARG A 24 11.65 -9.90 5.47
CA ARG A 24 10.43 -9.31 6.02
C ARG A 24 9.25 -9.56 5.11
N ARG A 25 8.11 -9.90 5.70
CA ARG A 25 6.84 -10.03 4.97
C ARG A 25 6.18 -8.66 4.97
N ILE A 26 5.87 -8.14 3.79
CA ILE A 26 5.25 -6.83 3.60
C ILE A 26 3.96 -7.02 2.83
N LEU A 27 2.85 -6.53 3.37
CA LEU A 27 1.60 -6.43 2.63
C LEU A 27 1.70 -5.27 1.63
N VAL A 28 1.80 -5.59 0.34
CA VAL A 28 1.81 -4.58 -0.72
C VAL A 28 0.37 -4.34 -1.17
N ILE A 29 -0.09 -3.09 -1.03
CA ILE A 29 -1.45 -2.67 -1.40
C ILE A 29 -1.35 -1.71 -2.57
N VAL A 30 -1.89 -2.12 -3.72
CA VAL A 30 -1.98 -1.27 -4.90
C VAL A 30 -3.28 -0.48 -4.85
N THR A 31 -3.20 0.85 -4.96
CA THR A 31 -4.37 1.74 -4.90
C THR A 31 -4.43 2.71 -6.09
N ASN A 32 -5.66 3.12 -6.41
CA ASN A 32 -5.94 4.21 -7.35
C ASN A 32 -6.03 5.58 -6.65
N ALA A 33 -6.05 5.63 -5.32
CA ALA A 33 -6.00 6.89 -4.58
C ALA A 33 -4.63 7.55 -4.82
N ALA A 34 -4.61 8.85 -5.08
CA ALA A 34 -3.33 9.55 -5.22
C ALA A 34 -2.60 9.51 -3.89
N LEU A 35 -1.36 9.01 -3.88
CA LEU A 35 -0.51 8.94 -2.68
C LEU A 35 0.35 10.19 -2.50
N ASP A 36 0.55 10.95 -3.57
CA ASP A 36 1.31 12.20 -3.58
C ASP A 36 0.45 13.37 -3.04
N PRO A 37 0.83 14.01 -1.92
CA PRO A 37 0.12 15.14 -1.34
C PRO A 37 0.00 16.37 -2.27
N GLU A 38 0.92 16.52 -3.23
CA GLU A 38 0.90 17.64 -4.19
C GLU A 38 -0.07 17.39 -5.35
N ASN A 39 -0.58 16.16 -5.48
CA ASN A 39 -1.57 15.82 -6.47
C ASN A 39 -2.94 16.40 -6.12
N LYS A 40 -3.59 17.09 -7.06
CA LYS A 40 -4.96 17.63 -6.88
C LYS A 40 -6.02 16.58 -6.53
N ARG A 41 -5.75 15.30 -6.79
CA ARG A 41 -6.63 14.17 -6.44
C ARG A 41 -6.28 13.52 -5.11
N TYR A 42 -5.26 14.02 -4.42
CA TYR A 42 -4.90 13.56 -3.08
C TYR A 42 -6.03 13.86 -2.10
N ASN A 43 -6.30 12.90 -1.24
CA ASN A 43 -7.28 13.01 -0.19
C ASN A 43 -6.75 12.25 1.02
N SER A 44 -6.33 12.98 2.06
CA SER A 44 -5.74 12.40 3.26
C SER A 44 -6.68 11.43 3.97
N GLU A 45 -7.96 11.77 4.10
CA GLU A 45 -8.97 10.91 4.73
C GLU A 45 -9.09 9.55 4.03
N THR A 46 -9.00 9.54 2.69
CA THR A 46 -9.03 8.32 1.89
C THR A 46 -7.81 7.44 2.17
N ILE A 47 -6.63 8.06 2.31
CA ILE A 47 -5.39 7.34 2.64
C ILE A 47 -5.43 6.83 4.07
N GLU A 48 -5.87 7.65 5.03
CA GLU A 48 -6.00 7.29 6.43
C GLU A 48 -6.95 6.10 6.62
N ARG A 49 -8.10 6.08 5.95
CA ARG A 49 -9.04 4.95 6.00
C ARG A 49 -8.43 3.66 5.45
N LEU A 50 -7.66 3.75 4.37
CA LEU A 50 -6.96 2.59 3.81
C LEU A 50 -5.86 2.09 4.74
N THR A 51 -5.11 3.02 5.35
CA THR A 51 -4.07 2.73 6.34
C THR A 51 -4.65 2.04 7.57
N ALA A 52 -5.74 2.55 8.13
CA ALA A 52 -6.40 1.94 9.29
C ALA A 52 -6.85 0.51 8.98
N ALA A 53 -7.52 0.29 7.84
CA ALA A 53 -7.94 -1.06 7.44
C ALA A 53 -6.76 -2.03 7.27
N ALA A 54 -5.62 -1.55 6.74
CA ALA A 54 -4.42 -2.36 6.62
C ALA A 54 -3.82 -2.71 7.98
N GLN A 55 -3.81 -1.77 8.93
CA GLN A 55 -3.34 -2.00 10.29
C GLN A 55 -4.22 -3.05 11.01
N ASP A 56 -5.53 -2.88 10.99
CA ASP A 56 -6.49 -3.82 11.58
C ASP A 56 -6.27 -5.25 11.05
N TYR A 57 -6.07 -5.39 9.73
CA TYR A 57 -5.79 -6.68 9.10
C TYR A 57 -4.46 -7.29 9.57
N LEU A 58 -3.41 -6.50 9.77
CA LEU A 58 -2.13 -7.01 10.25
C LEU A 58 -2.21 -7.45 11.72
N GLU A 59 -2.97 -6.73 12.55
CA GLU A 59 -3.19 -7.07 13.94
C GLU A 59 -3.99 -8.37 14.09
N ASP A 60 -5.01 -8.57 13.25
CA ASP A 60 -5.85 -9.77 13.24
C ASP A 60 -5.11 -11.00 12.70
N THR A 61 -4.41 -10.85 11.57
CA THR A 61 -3.86 -12.00 10.84
C THR A 61 -2.40 -12.32 11.15
N ARG A 62 -1.60 -11.30 11.51
CA ARG A 62 -0.13 -11.40 11.67
C ARG A 62 0.58 -11.99 10.43
N GLU A 63 -0.03 -11.86 9.26
CA GLU A 63 0.46 -12.43 8.00
C GLU A 63 1.68 -11.65 7.43
N ALA A 64 1.85 -10.40 7.82
CA ALA A 64 2.98 -9.55 7.44
C ALA A 64 3.47 -8.68 8.61
N ASP A 65 4.71 -8.21 8.53
CA ASP A 65 5.39 -7.39 9.54
C ASP A 65 5.09 -5.88 9.35
N GLY A 66 4.43 -5.53 8.26
CA GLY A 66 4.05 -4.17 7.89
C GLY A 66 3.37 -4.13 6.53
N PHE A 67 3.01 -2.94 6.06
CA PHE A 67 2.39 -2.74 4.76
C PHE A 67 3.03 -1.59 3.98
N LEU A 68 2.81 -1.59 2.67
CA LEU A 68 3.22 -0.53 1.76
C LEU A 68 2.05 -0.19 0.83
N LEU A 69 1.77 1.10 0.67
CA LEU A 69 0.83 1.60 -0.32
C LEU A 69 1.59 1.95 -1.60
N ALA A 70 1.10 1.51 -2.74
CA ALA A 70 1.67 1.81 -4.04
C ALA A 70 0.58 2.27 -5.02
N ASN A 71 0.86 3.32 -5.79
CA ASN A 71 0.12 3.56 -7.02
C ASN A 71 0.53 2.53 -8.08
N ARG A 72 -0.28 2.35 -9.12
CA ARG A 72 0.11 1.47 -10.23
C ARG A 72 1.30 2.07 -10.97
N LEU A 73 2.14 1.20 -11.51
CA LEU A 73 3.32 1.59 -12.28
C LEU A 73 3.02 2.61 -13.39
N ARG A 74 1.90 2.42 -14.13
CA ARG A 74 1.47 3.36 -15.19
C ARG A 74 1.11 4.76 -14.69
N ASP A 75 0.78 4.89 -13.41
CA ASP A 75 0.45 6.17 -12.78
C ASP A 75 1.75 6.90 -12.34
N TRP A 76 2.91 6.22 -12.36
CA TRP A 76 4.23 6.78 -12.01
C TRP A 76 4.90 7.51 -13.18
N GLU A 77 4.66 7.06 -14.41
CA GLU A 77 5.21 7.72 -15.62
C GLU A 77 4.59 9.11 -15.83
N ASN A 78 3.31 9.26 -15.48
CA ASN A 78 2.59 10.53 -15.55
C ASN A 78 2.93 11.49 -14.39
N SER A 79 3.76 11.09 -13.42
CA SER A 79 4.22 11.96 -12.32
C SER A 79 5.49 12.74 -12.64
N ARG A 80 6.20 12.38 -13.73
CA ARG A 80 7.41 13.09 -14.20
C ARG A 80 7.12 14.30 -15.10
N ASP A 81 5.88 14.46 -15.54
CA ASP A 81 5.43 15.56 -16.38
C ASP A 81 4.62 16.55 -15.52
N ARG A 82 5.32 17.33 -14.68
CA ARG A 82 4.80 18.57 -14.09
C ARG A 82 5.91 19.47 -13.58
#